data_AF-A0A0S8CZF4-F1
#
_entry.id   AF-A0A0S8CZF4-F1
#
_cell.length_a   1.000
_cell.length_b   1.000
_cell.length_c   1.000
_cell.angle_alpha   90.00
_cell.angle_beta   90.00
_cell.angle_gamma   90.00
#
_symmetry.space_group_name_H-M   'P 1'
#
loop_
_entity.id
_entity.type
_entity.pdbx_description
1 polymer ?
#
loop_
_entity_poly.entity_id
_entity_poly.type
_entity_poly.pdbx_seq_one_letter_code
_entity_poly.pdbx_strand_id
1 'polypeptide(L)'
;MGIMLISVMGCGHLKPKADLWLLYETELRHCKYVDLTHAFSPIIAVWPGFGNAVFKPAVAGANMPGYINKGEQFTYERHGFIATAYHLPTDQYGTQLDPPAHWNEYGATISDLPPTYGIRPLVVVDVHEKVAQDPGYHCSLDDIKAWEREHGT
;
A
#
# COMPACT_ATOMS: atom_id res chain seq x y z
N MET A 1 56.95 20.83 -22.04
CA MET A 1 56.42 20.59 -20.68
C MET A 1 55.36 19.51 -20.82
N GLY A 2 55.69 18.28 -20.46
CA GLY A 2 54.85 17.10 -20.74
C GLY A 2 53.69 16.97 -19.75
N ILE A 3 52.50 16.67 -20.24
CA ILE A 3 51.36 16.27 -19.42
C ILE A 3 51.27 14.76 -19.49
N MET A 4 51.61 14.12 -18.37
CA MET A 4 51.38 12.71 -18.10
C MET A 4 49.98 12.57 -17.52
N LEU A 5 49.07 11.95 -18.27
CA LEU A 5 47.75 11.54 -17.77
C LEU A 5 47.85 10.08 -17.33
N ILE A 6 47.81 9.89 -16.01
CA ILE A 6 47.75 8.57 -15.35
C ILE A 6 46.31 8.06 -15.50
N SER A 7 46.14 6.98 -16.25
CA SER A 7 44.89 6.22 -16.28
C SER A 7 44.79 5.40 -15.00
N VAL A 8 43.90 5.80 -14.09
CA VAL A 8 43.52 4.98 -12.94
C VAL A 8 42.47 4.00 -13.44
N MET A 9 42.89 2.77 -13.76
CA MET A 9 41.96 1.64 -13.87
C MET A 9 41.42 1.34 -12.47
N GLY A 10 40.35 2.03 -12.10
CA GLY A 10 39.49 1.61 -11.00
C GLY A 10 38.93 0.25 -11.37
N CYS A 11 39.39 -0.80 -10.69
CA CYS A 11 38.78 -2.11 -10.74
C CYS A 11 37.35 -1.95 -10.25
N GLY A 12 36.41 -1.78 -11.19
CA GLY A 12 34.99 -1.76 -10.90
C GLY A 12 34.66 -3.08 -10.25
N HIS A 13 34.62 -3.11 -8.92
CA HIS A 13 33.91 -4.15 -8.21
C HIS A 13 32.46 -3.99 -8.64
N LEU A 14 32.08 -4.75 -9.67
CA LEU A 14 30.70 -5.03 -9.99
C LEU A 14 30.07 -5.47 -8.67
N LYS A 15 29.24 -4.60 -8.08
CA LYS A 15 28.42 -5.01 -6.93
C LYS A 15 27.78 -6.33 -7.32
N PRO A 16 27.94 -7.41 -6.54
CA PRO A 16 27.31 -8.68 -6.87
C PRO A 16 25.84 -8.39 -7.15
N LYS A 17 25.34 -8.89 -8.29
CA LYS A 17 23.92 -8.77 -8.65
C LYS A 17 23.13 -9.15 -7.40
N ALA A 18 22.33 -8.22 -6.88
CA ALA A 18 21.49 -8.49 -5.73
C ALA A 18 20.59 -9.66 -6.09
N ASP A 19 20.87 -10.81 -5.50
CA ASP A 19 20.05 -11.99 -5.65
C ASP A 19 18.85 -11.82 -4.71
N LEU A 20 17.66 -11.66 -5.29
CA LEU A 20 16.44 -11.49 -4.52
C LEU A 20 16.16 -12.70 -3.63
N TRP A 21 16.61 -13.90 -4.02
CA TRP A 21 16.53 -15.08 -3.18
C TRP A 21 17.45 -14.98 -1.98
N LEU A 22 18.69 -14.53 -2.17
CA LEU A 22 19.60 -14.32 -1.05
C LEU A 22 19.05 -13.27 -0.08
N LEU A 23 18.55 -12.13 -0.58
CA LEU A 23 17.92 -11.10 0.24
C LEU A 23 16.72 -11.64 1.04
N TYR A 24 15.89 -12.46 0.40
CA TYR A 24 14.78 -13.10 1.09
C TYR A 24 15.25 -14.05 2.18
N GLU A 25 16.23 -14.91 1.86
CA GLU A 25 16.75 -15.94 2.74
C GLU A 25 17.53 -15.38 3.94
N THR A 26 18.24 -14.26 3.78
CA THR A 26 19.05 -13.69 4.87
C THR A 26 18.32 -12.60 5.66
N GLU A 27 17.46 -11.81 5.01
CA GLU A 27 16.80 -10.66 5.65
C GLU A 27 15.29 -10.86 5.77
N LEU A 28 14.57 -10.86 4.64
CA LEU A 28 13.12 -10.67 4.65
C LEU A 28 12.38 -11.77 5.41
N ARG A 29 12.78 -13.04 5.25
CA ARG A 29 12.11 -14.16 5.93
C ARG A 29 12.24 -14.12 7.47
N HIS A 30 13.23 -13.38 7.98
CA HIS A 30 13.52 -13.26 9.41
C HIS A 30 12.98 -11.97 10.01
N CYS A 31 12.52 -11.01 9.20
CA CYS A 31 11.89 -9.79 9.67
C CYS A 31 10.58 -10.06 10.44
N LYS A 32 10.27 -9.20 11.40
CA LYS A 32 8.93 -9.12 11.96
C LYS A 32 8.02 -8.38 10.98
N TYR A 33 6.96 -9.04 10.56
CA TYR A 33 5.92 -8.44 9.74
C TYR A 33 4.84 -7.83 10.65
N VAL A 34 4.56 -6.55 10.45
CA VAL A 34 3.50 -5.81 11.16
C VAL A 34 2.46 -5.39 10.13
N ASP A 35 1.22 -5.85 10.30
CA ASP A 35 0.11 -5.45 9.44
C ASP A 35 -0.45 -4.10 9.93
N LEU A 36 -0.46 -3.11 9.03
CA LEU A 36 -1.00 -1.76 9.27
C LEU A 36 -2.36 -1.55 8.57
N THR A 37 -2.99 -2.65 8.14
CA THR A 37 -4.23 -2.64 7.37
C THR A 37 -5.42 -3.00 8.25
N HIS A 38 -6.49 -2.20 8.18
CA HIS A 38 -7.77 -2.63 8.75
C HIS A 38 -8.42 -3.69 7.85
N ALA A 39 -9.04 -4.70 8.45
CA ALA A 39 -9.78 -5.70 7.70
C ALA A 39 -10.90 -5.06 6.87
N PHE A 40 -10.89 -5.32 5.57
CA PHE A 40 -11.88 -4.76 4.65
C PHE A 40 -13.26 -5.39 4.88
N SER A 41 -14.26 -4.57 5.17
CA SER A 41 -15.62 -5.02 5.46
C SER A 41 -16.66 -3.99 5.00
N PRO A 42 -17.92 -4.38 4.75
CA PRO A 42 -18.94 -3.42 4.33
C PRO A 42 -19.35 -2.46 5.47
N ILE A 43 -18.92 -2.74 6.71
CA ILE A 43 -19.26 -1.95 7.91
C ILE A 43 -18.06 -1.17 8.47
N ILE A 44 -16.89 -1.25 7.84
CA ILE A 44 -15.74 -0.42 8.23
C ILE A 44 -16.12 1.06 8.12
N ALA A 45 -15.52 1.87 8.97
CA ALA A 45 -15.70 3.32 8.91
C ALA A 45 -15.32 3.84 7.52
N VAL A 46 -16.19 4.66 6.96
CA VAL A 46 -16.02 5.40 5.71
C VAL A 46 -16.65 6.78 5.91
N TRP A 47 -16.16 7.79 5.19
CA TRP A 47 -16.76 9.11 5.27
C TRP A 47 -18.26 9.05 4.91
N PRO A 48 -19.17 9.60 5.74
CA PRO A 48 -20.62 9.50 5.51
C PRO A 48 -21.10 10.05 4.16
N GLY A 49 -20.32 10.94 3.53
CA GLY A 49 -20.62 11.46 2.19
C GLY A 49 -20.50 10.43 1.06
N PHE A 50 -19.71 9.37 1.24
CA PHE A 50 -19.56 8.29 0.24
C PHE A 50 -20.52 7.11 0.48
N GLY A 51 -20.82 6.83 1.74
CA GLY A 51 -21.62 5.67 2.13
C GLY A 51 -20.84 4.34 2.10
N ASN A 52 -21.50 3.26 2.52
CA ASN A 52 -20.87 1.96 2.72
C ASN A 52 -20.82 1.10 1.46
N ALA A 53 -19.79 0.26 1.37
CA ALA A 53 -19.68 -0.78 0.35
C ALA A 53 -20.71 -1.90 0.55
N VAL A 54 -21.08 -2.56 -0.55
CA VAL A 54 -21.96 -3.74 -0.52
C VAL A 54 -21.21 -4.95 -1.02
N PHE A 55 -21.13 -5.99 -0.19
CA PHE A 55 -20.49 -7.25 -0.55
C PHE A 55 -21.58 -8.25 -0.93
N LYS A 56 -21.36 -8.98 -2.03
CA LYS A 56 -22.30 -9.98 -2.54
C LYS A 56 -21.54 -11.20 -3.03
N PRO A 57 -22.19 -12.35 -3.21
CA PRO A 57 -21.61 -13.42 -4.00
C PRO A 57 -21.33 -12.97 -5.43
N ALA A 58 -20.21 -13.39 -5.99
CA ALA A 58 -19.94 -13.22 -7.41
C ALA A 58 -20.89 -14.08 -8.23
N VAL A 59 -21.36 -13.53 -9.35
CA VAL A 59 -22.26 -14.20 -10.28
C VAL A 59 -21.61 -14.32 -11.65
N ALA A 60 -22.01 -15.32 -12.43
CA ALA A 60 -21.48 -15.50 -13.77
C ALA A 60 -21.83 -14.31 -14.69
N GLY A 61 -20.82 -13.70 -15.31
CA GLY A 61 -21.01 -12.61 -16.29
C GLY A 61 -21.53 -13.08 -17.65
N ALA A 62 -21.41 -14.38 -17.95
CA ALA A 62 -21.85 -15.02 -19.18
C ALA A 62 -22.30 -16.46 -18.91
N ASN A 63 -23.03 -17.06 -19.87
CA ASN A 63 -23.36 -18.47 -19.81
C ASN A 63 -22.12 -19.33 -20.09
N MET A 64 -21.93 -20.37 -19.30
CA MET A 64 -20.93 -21.41 -19.51
C MET A 64 -21.67 -22.75 -19.61
N PRO A 65 -21.97 -23.23 -20.83
CA PRO A 65 -22.78 -24.43 -21.05
C PRO A 65 -22.29 -25.63 -20.24
N GLY A 66 -23.23 -26.29 -19.55
CA GLY A 66 -22.94 -27.44 -18.68
C GLY A 66 -22.33 -27.09 -17.32
N TYR A 67 -22.07 -25.81 -17.05
CA TYR A 67 -21.45 -25.37 -15.79
C TYR A 67 -22.30 -24.38 -15.01
N ILE A 68 -22.55 -23.17 -15.55
CA ILE A 68 -23.27 -22.09 -14.87
C ILE A 68 -23.97 -21.17 -15.89
N ASN A 69 -25.15 -20.66 -15.55
CA ASN A 69 -25.84 -19.65 -16.37
C ASN A 69 -25.49 -18.23 -15.90
N LYS A 70 -25.55 -17.25 -16.82
CA LYS A 70 -25.34 -15.84 -16.52
C LYS A 70 -26.27 -15.40 -15.37
N GLY A 71 -25.69 -14.77 -14.35
CA GLY A 71 -26.41 -14.31 -13.16
C GLY A 71 -26.52 -15.32 -12.03
N GLU A 72 -26.17 -16.60 -12.25
CA GLU A 72 -26.09 -17.58 -11.16
C GLU A 72 -24.84 -17.35 -10.30
N GLN A 73 -24.96 -17.61 -9.00
CA GLN A 73 -23.88 -17.52 -8.03
C GLN A 73 -22.95 -18.74 -8.11
N PHE A 74 -21.64 -18.49 -7.95
CA PHE A 74 -20.66 -19.55 -7.73
C PHE A 74 -20.74 -20.11 -6.30
N THR A 75 -20.72 -21.43 -6.19
CA THR A 75 -20.88 -22.19 -4.94
C THR A 75 -19.90 -23.35 -4.90
N TYR A 76 -19.43 -23.71 -3.70
CA TYR A 76 -18.50 -24.84 -3.54
C TYR A 76 -19.07 -26.15 -4.08
N GLU A 77 -20.34 -26.45 -3.80
CA GLU A 77 -20.97 -27.73 -4.17
C GLU A 77 -21.01 -27.97 -5.69
N ARG A 78 -21.46 -26.96 -6.46
CA ARG A 78 -21.64 -27.11 -7.92
C ARG A 78 -20.39 -26.75 -8.71
N HIS A 79 -19.58 -25.82 -8.19
CA HIS A 79 -18.51 -25.18 -8.95
C HIS A 79 -17.12 -25.43 -8.37
N GLY A 80 -17.01 -25.90 -7.13
CA GLY A 80 -15.73 -26.12 -6.45
C GLY A 80 -15.10 -24.87 -5.82
N PHE A 81 -15.74 -23.69 -5.95
CA PHE A 81 -15.25 -22.44 -5.39
C PHE A 81 -16.37 -21.43 -5.12
N ILE A 82 -16.04 -20.38 -4.38
CA ILE A 82 -16.84 -19.14 -4.28
C ILE A 82 -15.95 -17.94 -4.62
N ALA A 83 -16.58 -16.84 -5.02
CA ALA A 83 -15.93 -15.54 -5.10
C ALA A 83 -16.88 -14.46 -4.58
N THR A 84 -16.31 -13.35 -4.12
CA THR A 84 -17.06 -12.20 -3.61
C THR A 84 -17.05 -11.09 -4.65
N ALA A 85 -18.21 -10.52 -4.94
CA ALA A 85 -18.37 -9.28 -5.67
C ALA A 85 -18.44 -8.10 -4.69
N TYR A 86 -17.79 -7.00 -5.07
CA TYR A 86 -17.75 -5.77 -4.29
C TYR A 86 -18.41 -4.65 -5.10
N HIS A 87 -19.36 -3.96 -4.49
CA HIS A 87 -19.82 -2.65 -4.95
C HIS A 87 -19.19 -1.61 -4.04
N LEU A 88 -18.16 -0.93 -4.52
CA LEU A 88 -17.45 0.11 -3.79
C LEU A 88 -17.97 1.48 -4.22
N PRO A 89 -18.49 2.32 -3.30
CA PRO A 89 -18.98 3.66 -3.65
C PRO A 89 -17.84 4.66 -3.87
N THR A 90 -16.64 4.36 -3.38
CA THR A 90 -15.45 5.17 -3.49
C THR A 90 -14.21 4.28 -3.47
N ASP A 91 -13.11 4.77 -4.05
CA ASP A 91 -11.77 4.23 -3.88
C ASP A 91 -11.15 4.60 -2.52
N GLN A 92 -11.71 5.61 -1.85
CA GLN A 92 -11.30 6.05 -0.52
C GLN A 92 -12.02 5.27 0.58
N TYR A 93 -11.64 3.99 0.77
CA TYR A 93 -12.32 3.07 1.66
C TYR A 93 -11.36 2.26 2.56
N GLY A 94 -11.32 2.59 3.86
CA GLY A 94 -10.47 1.91 4.84
C GLY A 94 -9.01 2.38 4.79
N THR A 95 -8.05 1.46 4.98
CA THR A 95 -6.62 1.76 4.79
C THR A 95 -6.33 1.91 3.30
N GLN A 96 -5.99 3.11 2.84
CA GLN A 96 -5.89 3.46 1.42
C GLN A 96 -4.62 4.24 1.07
N LEU A 97 -4.41 4.47 -0.23
CA LEU A 97 -3.36 5.33 -0.78
C LEU A 97 -3.99 6.48 -1.57
N ASP A 98 -3.73 7.72 -1.17
CA ASP A 98 -4.21 8.91 -1.88
C ASP A 98 -3.15 9.40 -2.88
N PRO A 99 -3.40 9.32 -4.21
CA PRO A 99 -2.46 9.81 -5.21
C PRO A 99 -2.54 11.35 -5.32
N PRO A 100 -1.53 12.02 -5.92
CA PRO A 100 -1.60 13.46 -6.19
C PRO A 100 -2.85 13.90 -6.97
N ALA A 101 -3.35 13.05 -7.87
CA ALA A 101 -4.59 13.28 -8.62
C ALA A 101 -5.82 13.53 -7.74
N HIS A 102 -5.78 13.12 -6.47
CA HIS A 102 -6.89 13.30 -5.53
C HIS A 102 -7.23 14.78 -5.29
N TRP A 103 -6.25 15.67 -5.34
CA TRP A 103 -6.42 17.12 -5.13
C TRP A 103 -5.89 17.99 -6.28
N ASN A 104 -5.37 17.39 -7.34
CA ASN A 104 -4.82 18.09 -8.49
C ASN A 104 -5.20 17.37 -9.79
N GLU A 105 -5.97 18.01 -10.67
CA GLU A 105 -6.43 17.41 -11.94
C GLU A 105 -5.30 16.99 -12.89
N TYR A 106 -4.09 17.56 -12.73
CA TYR A 106 -2.89 17.18 -13.48
C TYR A 106 -1.92 16.32 -12.66
N GLY A 107 -2.33 15.91 -11.46
CA GLY A 107 -1.55 15.03 -10.60
C GLY A 107 -1.48 13.60 -11.14
N ALA A 108 -0.42 12.88 -10.76
CA ALA A 108 -0.30 11.45 -11.04
C ALA A 108 -1.46 10.68 -10.40
N THR A 109 -2.08 9.78 -11.16
CA THR A 109 -3.06 8.81 -10.65
C THR A 109 -2.36 7.62 -9.98
N ILE A 110 -3.09 6.74 -9.29
CA ILE A 110 -2.51 5.52 -8.70
C ILE A 110 -1.75 4.69 -9.75
N SER A 111 -2.28 4.58 -10.97
CA SER A 111 -1.64 3.85 -12.07
C SER A 111 -0.38 4.51 -12.62
N ASP A 112 -0.15 5.79 -12.35
CA ASP A 112 1.03 6.52 -12.80
C ASP A 112 2.20 6.42 -11.82
N LEU A 113 1.94 6.03 -10.55
CA LEU A 113 2.98 5.91 -9.54
C LEU A 113 3.90 4.72 -9.85
N PRO A 114 5.23 4.91 -9.96
CA PRO A 114 6.12 3.79 -10.20
C PRO A 114 6.20 2.90 -8.95
N PRO A 115 6.39 1.58 -9.09
CA PRO A 115 6.46 0.65 -7.95
C PRO A 115 7.52 1.00 -6.89
N THR A 116 8.52 1.80 -7.25
CA THR A 116 9.55 2.32 -6.33
C THR A 116 8.99 3.28 -5.26
N TYR A 117 7.72 3.70 -5.34
CA TYR A 117 7.03 4.40 -4.26
C TYR A 117 6.41 3.46 -3.22
N GLY A 118 6.25 2.17 -3.53
CA GLY A 118 5.62 1.20 -2.62
C GLY A 118 6.49 0.75 -1.44
N ILE A 119 7.79 1.05 -1.45
CA ILE A 119 8.72 0.69 -0.36
C ILE A 119 9.53 1.92 0.04
N ARG A 120 9.32 2.39 1.27
CA ARG A 120 10.00 3.56 1.84
C ARG A 120 10.28 3.34 3.33
N PRO A 121 11.35 3.95 3.87
CA PRO A 121 11.50 4.09 5.31
C PRO A 121 10.27 4.78 5.92
N LEU A 122 9.85 4.32 7.09
CA LEU A 122 8.74 4.88 7.85
C LEU A 122 9.28 5.46 9.16
N VAL A 123 8.85 6.67 9.51
CA VAL A 123 9.04 7.26 10.83
C VAL A 123 7.69 7.35 11.53
N VAL A 124 7.68 7.20 12.86
CA VAL A 124 6.46 7.28 13.67
C VAL A 124 6.62 8.42 14.66
N VAL A 125 5.92 9.54 14.39
CA VAL A 125 5.80 10.67 15.32
C VAL A 125 4.57 10.40 16.18
N ASP A 126 4.79 9.94 17.41
CA ASP A 126 3.71 9.58 18.32
C ASP A 126 3.16 10.80 19.07
N VAL A 127 1.87 11.08 18.86
CA VAL A 127 1.12 12.16 19.55
C VAL A 127 -0.13 11.62 20.25
N HIS A 128 -0.26 10.30 20.43
CA HIS A 128 -1.50 9.69 20.87
C HIS A 128 -1.97 10.18 22.26
N GLU A 129 -1.06 10.45 23.19
CA GLU A 129 -1.41 10.97 24.52
C GLU A 129 -2.02 12.38 24.44
N LYS A 130 -1.57 13.20 23.49
CA LYS A 130 -2.11 14.56 23.26
C LYS A 130 -3.51 14.48 22.66
N VAL A 131 -3.70 13.59 21.68
CA VAL A 131 -5.01 13.34 21.07
C VAL A 131 -6.00 12.73 22.08
N ALA A 132 -5.53 11.89 23.01
CA ALA A 132 -6.36 11.33 24.08
C ALA A 132 -6.90 12.40 25.05
N GLN A 133 -6.15 13.50 25.24
CA GLN A 133 -6.56 14.64 26.07
C GLN A 133 -7.43 15.64 25.29
N ASP A 134 -7.10 15.88 24.03
CA ASP A 134 -7.83 16.75 23.11
C ASP A 134 -8.02 16.03 21.76
N PRO A 135 -9.21 15.46 21.49
CA PRO A 135 -9.51 14.82 20.22
C PRO A 135 -9.36 15.73 18.99
N GLY A 136 -9.35 17.06 19.18
CA GLY A 136 -9.10 18.05 18.14
C GLY A 136 -7.62 18.43 17.96
N TYR A 137 -6.70 17.79 18.68
CA TYR A 137 -5.28 18.08 18.58
C TYR A 137 -4.73 17.78 17.18
N HIS A 138 -4.02 18.74 16.60
CA HIS A 138 -3.34 18.59 15.33
C HIS A 138 -1.82 18.51 15.56
N CYS A 139 -1.18 17.51 14.96
CA CYS A 139 0.29 17.40 14.95
C CYS A 139 0.92 18.70 14.41
N SER A 140 1.92 19.20 15.12
CA SER A 140 2.55 20.49 14.89
C SER A 140 4.01 20.35 14.45
N LEU A 141 4.59 21.44 13.96
CA LEU A 141 6.03 21.48 13.66
C LEU A 141 6.90 21.27 14.90
N ASP A 142 6.41 21.63 16.09
CA ASP A 142 7.16 21.45 17.33
C ASP A 142 7.23 19.98 17.74
N ASP A 143 6.21 19.18 17.43
CA ASP A 143 6.22 17.72 17.61
C ASP A 143 7.26 17.05 16.73
N ILE A 144 7.30 17.45 15.45
CA ILE A 144 8.27 16.94 14.49
C ILE A 144 9.70 17.30 14.95
N LYS A 145 9.95 18.57 15.29
CA LYS A 145 11.26 19.00 15.79
C LYS A 145 11.64 18.32 17.10
N ALA A 146 10.68 18.01 17.97
CA ALA A 146 10.94 17.27 19.19
C ALA A 146 11.38 15.84 18.89
N TRP A 147 10.67 15.17 17.99
CA TRP A 147 11.03 13.85 17.50
C TRP A 147 12.43 13.85 16.85
N GLU A 148 12.72 14.81 15.97
CA GLU A 148 14.02 14.94 15.29
C GLU A 148 15.19 15.18 16.27
N ARG A 149 14.97 15.91 17.36
CA ARG A 149 16.01 16.11 18.41
C ARG A 149 16.37 14.80 19.12
N GLU A 150 15.43 13.87 19.23
CA GLU A 150 15.62 12.59 19.91
C GLU A 150 16.12 11.50 18.96
N HIS A 151 15.60 11.47 17.73
CA HIS A 151 15.80 10.36 16.79
C HIS A 151 16.68 10.70 15.58
N GLY A 152 17.01 11.97 15.36
CA GLY A 152 17.78 12.46 14.22
C GLY A 152 16.89 12.98 13.07
N THR A 153 17.56 13.62 12.11
CA THR A 153 16.97 14.17 10.86
C THR A 153 17.22 13.26 9.67
#